data_AF-A0ABD5N5E8-F1
#
_entry.id   AF-A0ABD5N5E8-F1
#
_cell.length_a   1.000
_cell.length_b   1.000
_cell.length_c   1.000
_cell.angle_alpha   90.00
_cell.angle_beta   90.00
_cell.angle_gamma   90.00
#
_symmetry.space_group_name_H-M   'P 1'
#
loop_
_entity.id
_entity.type
_entity.pdbx_description
1 polymer ?
#
loop_
_entity_poly.entity_id
_entity_poly.type
_entity_poly.pdbx_seq_one_letter_code
_entity_poly.pdbx_strand_id
1 'polypeptide(L)'
;MVVDFRRFFIACMMVLVVVGSISRCPRNLEPLVRNSDIYYFQGVYEDLFVSGVGLGGWSLQAAPGFMPDMLLFFPIRGVLGDYISSMIVFQLLVILIFFGLLTMISRSLGVDSVSSVEVSLMTVLGVMIMDNAWDCSIFRFIMIPGYHVGSVILGLILWLIGFGILSGGGKRLHYISFFTVSLIGAISDPIIIPQFILPTVISLIVFYLLGLARSKTVIGLSIICLLALALHQLSYKLFEEYSIFMSRPQSYVSASITLGHMVSELLGFLAGAGQEYCSIATHVLAF
;
A
#
# COMPACT_ATOMS: atom_id res chain seq x y z
N MET A 1 6.94 17.05 -39.34
CA MET A 1 6.75 16.55 -37.96
C MET A 1 5.99 15.24 -38.05
N VAL A 2 6.65 14.11 -37.78
CA VAL A 2 5.93 12.83 -37.63
C VAL A 2 5.34 12.85 -36.23
N VAL A 3 4.02 12.95 -36.13
CA VAL A 3 3.33 12.79 -34.85
C VAL A 3 3.57 11.35 -34.41
N ASP A 4 4.19 11.17 -33.25
CA ASP A 4 4.35 9.86 -32.64
C ASP A 4 2.97 9.37 -32.22
N PHE A 5 2.32 8.61 -33.10
CA PHE A 5 0.97 8.08 -32.94
C PHE A 5 0.79 7.32 -31.63
N ARG A 6 1.87 6.70 -31.12
CA ARG A 6 1.87 6.01 -29.83
C ARG A 6 1.64 7.00 -28.69
N ARG A 7 2.40 8.09 -28.65
CA ARG A 7 2.26 9.15 -27.63
C ARG A 7 0.91 9.85 -27.71
N PHE A 8 0.41 10.08 -28.93
CA PHE A 8 -0.91 10.67 -29.15
C PHE A 8 -2.02 9.75 -28.59
N PHE A 9 -1.99 8.46 -28.93
CA PHE A 9 -2.98 7.49 -28.45
C PHE A 9 -2.97 7.37 -26.92
N ILE A 10 -1.77 7.34 -26.33
CA ILE A 10 -1.58 7.32 -24.88
C ILE A 10 -2.20 8.56 -24.21
N ALA A 11 -1.97 9.75 -24.76
CA ALA A 11 -2.54 10.99 -24.24
C ALA A 11 -4.08 10.99 -24.32
N CYS A 12 -4.65 10.52 -25.44
CA CYS A 12 -6.10 10.37 -25.58
C CYS A 12 -6.68 9.37 -24.56
N MET A 13 -6.02 8.23 -24.33
CA MET A 13 -6.43 7.27 -23.30
C MET A 13 -6.37 7.87 -21.90
N MET A 14 -5.33 8.64 -21.55
CA MET A 14 -5.27 9.34 -20.27
C MET A 14 -6.45 10.29 -20.09
N VAL A 15 -6.73 11.14 -21.08
CA VAL A 15 -7.85 12.08 -21.00
C VAL A 15 -9.16 11.33 -20.81
N LEU A 16 -9.39 10.23 -21.54
CA LEU A 16 -10.61 9.44 -21.42
C LEU A 16 -10.72 8.74 -20.07
N VAL A 17 -9.63 8.20 -19.52
CA VAL A 17 -9.64 7.58 -18.18
C VAL A 17 -9.85 8.61 -17.09
N VAL A 18 -9.17 9.76 -17.15
CA VAL A 18 -9.33 10.86 -16.18
C VAL A 18 -10.75 11.42 -16.25
N VAL A 19 -11.25 11.75 -17.44
CA VAL A 19 -12.63 12.23 -17.64
C VAL A 19 -13.64 11.18 -17.21
N GLY A 20 -13.43 9.91 -17.54
CA GLY A 20 -14.30 8.80 -17.13
C GLY A 20 -14.36 8.65 -15.60
N SER A 21 -13.20 8.75 -14.93
CA SER A 21 -13.09 8.66 -13.47
C SER A 21 -13.75 9.85 -12.79
N ILE A 22 -13.53 11.07 -13.28
CA ILE A 22 -14.18 12.29 -12.79
C ILE A 22 -15.70 12.25 -13.01
N SER A 23 -16.16 11.78 -14.18
CA SER A 23 -17.58 11.77 -14.55
C SER A 23 -18.40 10.79 -13.71
N ARG A 24 -17.76 9.75 -13.14
CA ARG A 24 -18.41 8.78 -12.24
C ARG A 24 -18.28 9.14 -10.77
N CYS A 25 -17.39 10.06 -10.42
CA CYS A 25 -17.19 10.54 -9.04
C CYS A 25 -18.53 10.88 -8.36
N PRO A 26 -19.47 11.65 -8.95
CA PRO A 26 -20.69 12.06 -8.24
C PRO A 26 -21.65 10.92 -7.87
N ARG A 27 -21.68 9.82 -8.65
CA ARG A 27 -22.65 8.72 -8.44
C ARG A 27 -22.19 7.70 -7.40
N ASN A 28 -20.89 7.66 -7.12
CA ASN A 28 -20.29 6.71 -6.17
C ASN A 28 -19.83 7.37 -4.87
N LEU A 29 -20.19 8.65 -4.62
CA LEU A 29 -19.85 9.33 -3.37
C LEU A 29 -20.67 8.84 -2.18
N GLU A 30 -21.89 8.33 -2.38
CA GLU A 30 -22.77 7.97 -1.26
C GLU A 30 -22.17 6.87 -0.35
N PRO A 31 -21.56 5.79 -0.87
CA PRO A 31 -20.85 4.82 -0.03
C PRO A 31 -19.58 5.39 0.61
N LEU A 32 -18.86 6.29 -0.08
CA LEU A 32 -17.69 6.97 0.49
C LEU A 32 -18.08 7.88 1.67
N VAL A 33 -19.19 8.60 1.58
CA VAL A 33 -19.65 9.47 2.67
C VAL A 33 -20.04 8.65 3.92
N ARG A 34 -20.31 7.35 3.78
CA ARG A 34 -20.72 6.47 4.89
C ARG A 34 -19.59 5.69 5.55
N ASN A 35 -18.37 5.71 5.02
CA ASN A 35 -17.27 4.99 5.67
C ASN A 35 -16.48 5.93 6.59
N SER A 36 -16.45 5.59 7.88
CA SER A 36 -15.76 6.33 8.93
C SER A 36 -14.26 6.46 8.70
N ASP A 37 -13.64 5.48 8.04
CA ASP A 37 -12.19 5.45 7.84
C ASP A 37 -11.72 6.61 6.95
N ILE A 38 -12.58 7.08 6.04
CA ILE A 38 -12.30 8.20 5.13
C ILE A 38 -12.18 9.54 5.91
N TYR A 39 -12.90 9.65 7.02
CA TYR A 39 -12.88 10.84 7.86
C TYR A 39 -11.82 10.78 8.95
N TYR A 40 -11.12 9.65 9.12
CA TYR A 40 -10.16 9.47 10.20
C TYR A 40 -9.11 10.59 10.21
N PHE A 41 -8.38 10.81 9.11
CA PHE A 41 -7.37 11.88 9.09
C PHE A 41 -7.96 13.29 9.17
N GLN A 42 -9.19 13.51 8.70
CA GLN A 42 -9.84 14.81 8.86
C GLN A 42 -10.13 15.07 10.34
N GLY A 43 -10.68 14.10 11.07
CA GLY A 43 -10.92 14.20 12.51
C GLY A 43 -9.62 14.42 13.28
N VAL A 44 -8.57 13.65 12.96
CA VAL A 44 -7.25 13.84 13.56
C VAL A 44 -6.70 15.24 13.29
N TYR A 45 -6.83 15.74 12.06
CA TYR A 45 -6.38 17.08 11.72
C TYR A 45 -7.15 18.15 12.51
N GLU A 46 -8.47 18.01 12.63
CA GLU A 46 -9.31 18.93 13.41
C GLU A 46 -8.90 18.92 14.89
N ASP A 47 -8.72 17.75 15.49
CA ASP A 47 -8.33 17.64 16.90
C ASP A 47 -6.96 18.28 17.19
N LEU A 48 -5.98 18.02 16.33
CA LEU A 48 -4.60 18.48 16.53
C LEU A 48 -4.39 19.95 16.20
N PHE A 49 -4.96 20.43 15.10
CA PHE A 49 -4.62 21.74 14.54
C PHE A 49 -5.75 22.78 14.65
N VAL A 50 -7.01 22.36 14.80
CA VAL A 50 -8.16 23.29 14.86
C VAL A 50 -8.68 23.43 16.29
N SER A 51 -8.97 22.32 16.95
CA SER A 51 -9.58 22.27 18.29
C SER A 51 -8.56 22.37 19.42
N GLY A 52 -7.28 22.12 19.14
CA GLY A 52 -6.20 22.20 20.14
C GLY A 52 -6.29 21.14 21.24
N VAL A 53 -6.95 20.02 20.97
CA VAL A 53 -7.09 18.88 21.90
C VAL A 53 -5.73 18.25 22.19
N GLY A 54 -4.77 18.38 21.25
CA GLY A 54 -3.43 17.85 21.36
C GLY A 54 -3.39 16.33 21.29
N LEU A 55 -2.21 15.75 21.54
CA LEU A 55 -2.00 14.29 21.41
C LEU A 55 -2.67 13.48 22.53
N GLY A 56 -3.00 14.10 23.67
CA GLY A 56 -3.52 13.41 24.86
C GLY A 56 -5.02 13.09 24.81
N GLY A 57 -5.80 13.78 23.97
CA GLY A 57 -7.21 13.46 23.72
C GLY A 57 -7.42 12.55 22.51
N TRP A 58 -6.34 12.11 21.88
CA TRP A 58 -6.40 11.36 20.64
C TRP A 58 -6.48 9.86 20.89
N SER A 59 -7.36 9.22 20.13
CA SER A 59 -7.48 7.78 20.02
C SER A 59 -7.08 7.34 18.62
N LEU A 60 -5.94 6.67 18.51
CA LEU A 60 -5.47 6.10 17.25
C LEU A 60 -6.28 4.85 16.88
N GLN A 61 -6.53 4.67 15.58
CA GLN A 61 -6.92 3.38 15.05
C GLN A 61 -5.71 2.42 15.03
N ALA A 62 -5.96 1.11 14.93
CA ALA A 62 -4.89 0.11 14.95
C ALA A 62 -3.85 0.27 13.83
N ALA A 63 -4.27 0.80 12.67
CA ALA A 63 -3.41 1.19 11.56
C ALA A 63 -3.37 2.73 11.46
N PRO A 64 -2.55 3.42 12.27
CA PRO A 64 -2.64 4.86 12.43
C PRO A 64 -2.31 5.67 11.16
N GLY A 65 -1.65 5.08 10.15
CA GLY A 65 -1.45 5.70 8.85
C GLY A 65 -0.55 6.96 8.87
N PHE A 66 0.37 7.05 9.84
CA PHE A 66 1.23 8.23 10.01
C PHE A 66 2.09 8.55 8.78
N MET A 67 2.57 7.52 8.10
CA MET A 67 3.52 7.64 7.01
C MET A 67 3.12 6.76 5.81
N PRO A 68 3.22 7.31 4.59
CA PRO A 68 3.28 8.73 4.23
C PRO A 68 1.97 9.50 4.42
N ASP A 69 0.85 8.84 4.77
CA ASP A 69 -0.45 9.44 4.52
C ASP A 69 -0.72 10.71 5.31
N MET A 70 -0.59 10.70 6.64
CA MET A 70 -0.74 11.93 7.43
C MET A 70 0.31 12.98 7.04
N LEU A 71 1.54 12.56 6.77
CA LEU A 71 2.63 13.45 6.35
C LEU A 71 2.29 14.19 5.05
N LEU A 72 1.58 13.56 4.12
CA LEU A 72 1.14 14.20 2.88
C LEU A 72 -0.18 14.96 3.08
N PHE A 73 -1.15 14.38 3.78
CA PHE A 73 -2.49 14.92 3.92
C PHE A 73 -2.53 16.19 4.79
N PHE A 74 -1.84 16.24 5.93
CA PHE A 74 -1.93 17.39 6.85
C PHE A 74 -1.39 18.69 6.24
N PRO A 75 -0.25 18.72 5.54
CA PRO A 75 0.19 19.94 4.85
C PRO A 75 -0.80 20.39 3.77
N ILE A 76 -1.35 19.46 2.99
CA ILE A 76 -2.37 19.77 1.97
C ILE A 76 -3.59 20.40 2.65
N ARG A 77 -4.07 19.78 3.74
CA ARG A 77 -5.22 20.22 4.51
C ARG A 77 -5.03 21.59 5.14
N GLY A 78 -3.82 21.89 5.61
CA GLY A 78 -3.46 23.20 6.16
C GLY A 78 -3.39 24.31 5.11
N VAL A 79 -2.98 24.00 3.88
CA VAL A 79 -2.92 24.98 2.78
C VAL A 79 -4.29 25.26 2.19
N LEU A 80 -5.12 24.23 1.95
CA LEU A 80 -6.39 24.38 1.25
C LEU A 80 -7.55 24.76 2.17
N GLY A 81 -7.48 24.40 3.45
CA GLY A 81 -8.50 24.80 4.44
C GLY A 81 -9.82 24.02 4.36
N ASP A 82 -10.15 23.39 3.22
CA ASP A 82 -11.33 22.52 3.07
C ASP A 82 -10.97 21.04 2.84
N TYR A 83 -11.80 20.14 3.36
CA TYR A 83 -11.56 18.70 3.31
C TYR A 83 -11.63 18.13 1.89
N ILE A 84 -12.63 18.54 1.09
CA ILE A 84 -12.89 17.93 -0.22
C ILE A 84 -11.74 18.24 -1.20
N SER A 85 -11.31 19.50 -1.29
CA SER A 85 -10.17 19.87 -2.14
C SER A 85 -8.90 19.17 -1.66
N SER A 86 -8.72 19.02 -0.35
CA SER A 86 -7.56 18.32 0.22
C SER A 86 -7.52 16.85 -0.17
N MET A 87 -8.66 16.17 -0.15
CA MET A 87 -8.80 14.79 -0.62
C MET A 87 -8.47 14.66 -2.11
N ILE A 88 -8.98 15.56 -2.95
CA ILE A 88 -8.70 15.56 -4.39
C ILE A 88 -7.20 15.77 -4.66
N VAL A 89 -6.57 16.74 -3.98
CA VAL A 89 -5.15 17.02 -4.17
C VAL A 89 -4.27 15.89 -3.63
N PHE A 90 -4.62 15.29 -2.49
CA PHE A 90 -3.93 14.12 -1.95
C PHE A 90 -3.98 12.95 -2.94
N GLN A 91 -5.15 12.64 -3.49
CA GLN A 91 -5.34 11.60 -4.49
C GLN A 91 -4.44 11.82 -5.72
N LEU A 92 -4.42 13.03 -6.27
CA LEU A 92 -3.55 13.37 -7.39
C LEU A 92 -2.07 13.18 -7.04
N LEU A 93 -1.66 13.60 -5.85
CA LEU A 93 -0.28 13.43 -5.39
C LEU A 93 0.11 11.96 -5.24
N VAL A 94 -0.78 11.12 -4.70
CA VAL A 94 -0.58 9.67 -4.59
C VAL A 94 -0.39 9.03 -5.97
N ILE A 95 -1.23 9.38 -6.97
CA ILE A 95 -1.06 8.87 -8.34
C ILE A 95 0.34 9.22 -8.86
N LEU A 96 0.77 10.46 -8.67
CA LEU A 96 2.07 10.93 -9.16
C LEU A 96 3.23 10.20 -8.46
N ILE A 97 3.14 9.99 -7.14
CA ILE A 97 4.13 9.21 -6.38
C ILE A 97 4.16 7.77 -6.87
N PHE A 98 3.00 7.12 -6.99
CA PHE A 98 2.88 5.74 -7.44
C PHE A 98 3.44 5.57 -8.85
N PHE A 99 3.07 6.44 -9.79
CA PHE A 99 3.60 6.48 -11.14
C PHE A 99 5.13 6.67 -11.16
N GLY A 100 5.65 7.60 -10.36
CA GLY A 100 7.09 7.84 -10.22
C GLY A 100 7.83 6.61 -9.71
N LEU A 101 7.32 5.96 -8.67
CA LEU A 101 7.90 4.73 -8.10
C LEU A 101 7.89 3.58 -9.10
N LEU A 102 6.78 3.35 -9.81
CA LEU A 102 6.71 2.35 -10.87
C LEU A 102 7.75 2.61 -11.98
N THR A 103 7.92 3.89 -12.36
CA THR A 103 8.91 4.27 -13.37
C THR A 103 10.32 3.97 -12.89
N MET A 104 10.63 4.29 -11.62
CA MET A 104 11.92 3.97 -11.01
C MET A 104 12.16 2.45 -10.93
N ILE A 105 11.14 1.68 -10.56
CA ILE A 105 11.22 0.21 -10.49
C ILE A 105 11.49 -0.36 -11.88
N SER A 106 10.72 0.05 -12.88
CA SER A 106 10.90 -0.40 -14.26
C SER A 106 12.32 -0.12 -14.77
N ARG A 107 12.84 1.09 -14.52
CA ARG A 107 14.22 1.43 -14.89
C ARG A 107 15.26 0.60 -14.14
N SER A 108 15.03 0.30 -12.87
CA SER A 108 15.91 -0.57 -12.08
C SER A 108 16.00 -1.98 -12.65
N LEU A 109 14.93 -2.45 -13.32
CA LEU A 109 14.89 -3.73 -14.02
C LEU A 109 15.53 -3.69 -15.42
N GLY A 110 16.14 -2.57 -15.82
CA GLY A 110 16.84 -2.43 -17.09
C GLY A 110 15.96 -2.00 -18.27
N VAL A 111 14.70 -1.63 -18.02
CA VAL A 111 13.84 -1.03 -19.05
C VAL A 111 14.33 0.37 -19.40
N ASP A 112 14.34 0.72 -20.68
CA ASP A 112 14.76 2.05 -21.12
C ASP A 112 13.79 3.14 -20.60
N SER A 113 14.26 4.39 -20.55
CA SER A 113 13.51 5.47 -19.88
C SER A 113 12.16 5.77 -20.52
N VAL A 114 12.02 5.59 -21.84
CA VAL A 114 10.76 5.85 -22.54
C VAL A 114 9.79 4.71 -22.26
N SER A 115 10.25 3.47 -22.43
CA SER A 115 9.43 2.29 -22.15
C SER A 115 9.01 2.20 -20.68
N SER A 116 9.85 2.63 -19.73
CA SER A 116 9.48 2.66 -18.30
C SER A 116 8.33 3.61 -18.00
N VAL A 117 8.32 4.78 -18.62
CA VAL A 117 7.21 5.75 -18.50
C VAL A 117 5.92 5.14 -19.06
N GLU A 118 6.02 4.50 -20.23
CA GLU A 118 4.86 3.89 -20.89
C GLU A 118 4.31 2.70 -20.09
N VAL A 119 5.15 1.80 -19.60
CA VAL A 119 4.74 0.67 -18.75
C VAL A 119 4.06 1.17 -17.48
N SER A 120 4.68 2.12 -16.78
CA SER A 120 4.13 2.67 -15.53
C SER A 120 2.78 3.33 -15.77
N LEU A 121 2.64 4.04 -16.88
CA LEU A 121 1.39 4.65 -17.26
C LEU A 121 0.32 3.61 -17.59
N MET A 122 0.66 2.59 -18.39
CA MET A 122 -0.28 1.51 -18.70
C MET A 122 -0.72 0.77 -17.45
N THR A 123 0.18 0.59 -16.47
CA THR A 123 -0.17 0.01 -15.17
C THR A 123 -1.15 0.91 -14.40
N VAL A 124 -0.89 2.21 -14.29
CA VAL A 124 -1.80 3.17 -13.62
C VAL A 124 -3.17 3.20 -14.28
N LEU A 125 -3.20 3.32 -15.61
CA LEU A 125 -4.45 3.32 -16.38
C LEU A 125 -5.17 1.98 -16.26
N GLY A 126 -4.44 0.87 -16.28
CA GLY A 126 -4.99 -0.46 -16.09
C GLY A 126 -5.68 -0.60 -14.73
N VAL A 127 -5.03 -0.17 -13.65
CA VAL A 127 -5.62 -0.17 -12.30
C VAL A 127 -6.88 0.71 -12.25
N MET A 128 -6.83 1.92 -12.83
CA MET A 128 -7.99 2.81 -12.93
C MET A 128 -9.15 2.19 -13.72
N ILE A 129 -8.86 1.49 -14.82
CA ILE A 129 -9.87 0.81 -15.63
C ILE A 129 -10.48 -0.37 -14.87
N MET A 130 -9.65 -1.19 -14.20
CA MET A 130 -10.14 -2.36 -13.45
C MET A 130 -11.06 -1.96 -12.30
N ASP A 131 -10.75 -0.89 -11.56
CA ASP A 131 -11.64 -0.37 -10.52
C ASP A 131 -12.97 0.12 -11.08
N ASN A 132 -12.94 0.82 -12.21
CA ASN A 132 -14.14 1.31 -12.88
C ASN A 132 -14.99 0.21 -13.54
N ALA A 133 -14.35 -0.85 -14.04
CA ALA A 133 -15.03 -1.89 -14.81
C ALA A 133 -15.62 -2.97 -13.91
N TRP A 134 -14.94 -3.34 -12.83
CA TRP A 134 -15.28 -4.52 -12.04
C TRP A 134 -15.67 -4.22 -10.59
N ASP A 135 -15.80 -2.94 -10.22
CA ASP A 135 -16.00 -2.49 -8.83
C ASP A 135 -14.98 -3.11 -7.85
N CYS A 136 -13.86 -3.59 -8.41
CA CYS A 136 -12.70 -4.03 -7.69
C CYS A 136 -12.16 -2.78 -7.04
N SER A 137 -12.54 -2.52 -5.79
CA SER A 137 -12.28 -1.29 -5.01
C SER A 137 -10.78 -1.00 -4.78
N ILE A 138 -9.88 -1.60 -5.57
CA ILE A 138 -8.43 -1.44 -5.61
C ILE A 138 -8.06 0.03 -5.70
N PHE A 139 -8.72 0.81 -6.56
CA PHE A 139 -8.40 2.23 -6.68
C PHE A 139 -8.88 2.97 -5.42
N ARG A 140 -10.03 2.61 -4.85
CA ARG A 140 -10.46 3.16 -3.55
C ARG A 140 -9.43 2.90 -2.45
N PHE A 141 -8.89 1.67 -2.37
CA PHE A 141 -7.86 1.34 -1.38
C PHE A 141 -6.56 2.12 -1.60
N ILE A 142 -6.11 2.29 -2.85
CA ILE A 142 -4.84 2.95 -3.13
C ILE A 142 -4.95 4.48 -3.07
N MET A 143 -6.13 5.06 -3.12
CA MET A 143 -6.29 6.52 -3.34
C MET A 143 -6.89 7.26 -2.16
N ILE A 144 -7.60 6.57 -1.29
CA ILE A 144 -8.23 7.20 -0.16
C ILE A 144 -7.22 7.25 1.00
N PRO A 145 -6.93 8.43 1.56
CA PRO A 145 -6.12 8.54 2.77
C PRO A 145 -6.72 7.68 3.88
N GLY A 146 -5.89 6.89 4.55
CA GLY A 146 -6.33 6.02 5.66
C GLY A 146 -6.68 4.60 5.23
N TYR A 147 -6.75 4.32 3.91
CA TYR A 147 -6.99 2.97 3.37
C TYR A 147 -5.72 2.25 2.97
N HIS A 148 -4.69 2.30 3.80
CA HIS A 148 -3.45 1.57 3.57
C HIS A 148 -2.65 1.97 2.31
N VAL A 149 -2.99 3.09 1.67
CA VAL A 149 -2.20 3.65 0.57
C VAL A 149 -0.73 3.82 0.98
N GLY A 150 -0.50 4.23 2.22
CA GLY A 150 0.84 4.40 2.75
C GLY A 150 1.67 3.13 2.75
N SER A 151 1.06 1.99 3.10
CA SER A 151 1.71 0.67 3.04
C SER A 151 2.13 0.31 1.62
N VAL A 152 1.30 0.63 0.62
CA VAL A 152 1.63 0.40 -0.79
C VAL A 152 2.83 1.25 -1.22
N ILE A 153 2.82 2.55 -0.89
CA ILE A 153 3.93 3.45 -1.24
C ILE A 153 5.24 3.00 -0.56
N LEU A 154 5.20 2.72 0.74
CA LEU A 154 6.37 2.26 1.49
C LEU A 154 6.85 0.89 1.01
N GLY A 155 5.93 -0.01 0.64
CA GLY A 155 6.23 -1.31 0.05
C GLY A 155 7.00 -1.19 -1.28
N LEU A 156 6.58 -0.28 -2.16
CA LEU A 156 7.31 0.01 -3.41
C LEU A 156 8.69 0.63 -3.16
N ILE A 157 8.81 1.50 -2.15
CA ILE A 157 10.11 2.05 -1.73
C ILE A 157 11.02 0.92 -1.18
N LEU A 158 10.48 -0.01 -0.38
CA LEU A 158 11.22 -1.18 0.09
C LEU A 158 11.74 -2.03 -1.07
N TRP A 159 10.92 -2.24 -2.10
CA TRP A 159 11.33 -2.95 -3.30
C TRP A 159 12.48 -2.25 -4.02
N LEU A 160 12.40 -0.94 -4.22
CA LEU A 160 13.49 -0.17 -4.84
C LEU A 160 14.80 -0.30 -4.06
N ILE A 161 14.76 -0.12 -2.74
CA ILE A 161 15.95 -0.23 -1.89
C ILE A 161 16.49 -1.66 -1.89
N GLY A 162 15.60 -2.65 -1.73
CA GLY A 162 15.95 -4.08 -1.71
C GLY A 162 16.60 -4.52 -3.02
N PHE A 163 16.05 -4.10 -4.16
CA PHE A 163 16.63 -4.39 -5.48
C PHE A 163 18.01 -3.73 -5.63
N GLY A 164 18.18 -2.49 -5.17
CA GLY A 164 19.49 -1.82 -5.17
C GLY A 164 20.54 -2.56 -4.30
N ILE A 165 20.12 -3.19 -3.21
CA ILE A 165 20.99 -4.01 -2.36
C ILE A 165 21.39 -5.30 -3.09
N LEU A 166 20.41 -6.00 -3.70
CA LEU A 166 20.64 -7.26 -4.40
C LEU A 166 21.50 -7.11 -5.66
N SER A 167 21.25 -6.08 -6.46
CA SER A 167 21.95 -5.84 -7.73
C SER A 167 23.35 -5.24 -7.55
N GLY A 168 23.52 -4.29 -6.63
CA GLY A 168 24.73 -3.49 -6.49
C GLY A 168 25.62 -3.81 -5.28
N GLY A 169 25.29 -4.85 -4.50
CA GLY A 169 26.07 -5.24 -3.32
C GLY A 169 25.90 -4.33 -2.10
N GLY A 170 24.78 -3.61 -2.00
CA GLY A 170 24.28 -2.90 -0.81
C GLY A 170 25.30 -2.06 0.00
N LYS A 171 25.23 -0.73 -0.08
CA LYS A 171 25.97 0.14 0.85
C LYS A 171 25.29 0.15 2.23
N ARG A 172 26.03 0.48 3.30
CA ARG A 172 25.49 0.62 4.66
C ARG A 172 24.22 1.49 4.71
N LEU A 173 24.20 2.58 3.96
CA LEU A 173 23.04 3.47 3.88
C LEU A 173 21.79 2.74 3.36
N HIS A 174 21.91 1.86 2.37
CA HIS A 174 20.76 1.12 1.84
C HIS A 174 20.14 0.21 2.92
N TYR A 175 20.96 -0.50 3.70
CA TYR A 175 20.46 -1.34 4.79
C TYR A 175 19.78 -0.53 5.89
N ILE A 176 20.35 0.63 6.24
CA ILE A 176 19.73 1.57 7.20
C ILE A 176 18.39 2.05 6.65
N SER A 177 18.33 2.52 5.40
CA SER A 177 17.09 2.95 4.76
C SER A 177 16.05 1.83 4.70
N PHE A 178 16.47 0.61 4.35
CA PHE A 178 15.57 -0.55 4.29
C PHE A 178 14.97 -0.87 5.68
N PHE A 179 15.81 -0.87 6.72
CA PHE A 179 15.35 -1.03 8.10
C PHE A 179 14.39 0.08 8.51
N THR A 180 14.75 1.34 8.28
CA THR A 180 13.95 2.51 8.66
C THR A 180 12.58 2.49 7.97
N VAL A 181 12.53 2.23 6.66
CA VAL A 181 11.26 2.17 5.91
C VAL A 181 10.42 0.98 6.38
N SER A 182 11.04 -0.18 6.63
CA SER A 182 10.32 -1.37 7.13
C SER A 182 9.71 -1.11 8.51
N LEU A 183 10.46 -0.51 9.42
CA LEU A 183 10.02 -0.20 10.78
C LEU A 183 8.93 0.87 10.79
N ILE A 184 9.16 2.00 10.10
CA ILE A 184 8.17 3.08 10.01
C ILE A 184 6.90 2.58 9.33
N GLY A 185 7.03 1.80 8.26
CA GLY A 185 5.88 1.19 7.60
C GLY A 185 5.09 0.29 8.55
N ALA A 186 5.76 -0.63 9.25
CA ALA A 186 5.08 -1.56 10.15
C ALA A 186 4.39 -0.85 11.33
N ILE A 187 5.01 0.20 11.88
CA ILE A 187 4.40 1.03 12.93
C ILE A 187 3.23 1.87 12.39
N SER A 188 3.37 2.44 11.19
CA SER A 188 2.36 3.26 10.55
C SER A 188 1.12 2.44 10.19
N ASP A 189 1.33 1.27 9.60
CA ASP A 189 0.27 0.43 9.09
C ASP A 189 0.73 -1.03 9.01
N PRO A 190 0.26 -1.89 9.95
CA PRO A 190 0.71 -3.27 10.06
C PRO A 190 0.44 -4.13 8.82
N ILE A 191 -0.47 -3.72 7.91
CA ILE A 191 -0.75 -4.48 6.69
C ILE A 191 0.46 -4.59 5.76
N ILE A 192 1.44 -3.69 5.89
CA ILE A 192 2.71 -3.79 5.16
C ILE A 192 3.45 -5.10 5.49
N ILE A 193 3.23 -5.68 6.68
CA ILE A 193 3.88 -6.91 7.12
C ILE A 193 3.47 -8.08 6.21
N PRO A 194 2.18 -8.48 6.12
CA PRO A 194 1.76 -9.56 5.23
C PRO A 194 1.86 -9.19 3.75
N GLN A 195 1.73 -7.90 3.38
CA GLN A 195 1.69 -7.50 1.98
C GLN A 195 3.08 -7.34 1.34
N PHE A 196 4.09 -6.89 2.11
CA PHE A 196 5.41 -6.58 1.56
C PHE A 196 6.56 -7.23 2.34
N ILE A 197 6.60 -7.12 3.67
CA ILE A 197 7.75 -7.60 4.46
C ILE A 197 7.88 -9.12 4.38
N LEU A 198 6.80 -9.86 4.66
CA LEU A 198 6.81 -11.32 4.66
C LEU A 198 7.07 -11.89 3.24
N PRO A 199 6.37 -11.44 2.17
CA PRO A 199 6.69 -11.86 0.81
C PRO A 199 8.13 -11.54 0.40
N THR A 200 8.70 -10.44 0.88
CA THR A 200 10.11 -10.10 0.63
C THR A 200 11.05 -11.12 1.27
N VAL A 201 10.84 -11.49 2.54
CA VAL A 201 11.65 -12.52 3.21
C VAL A 201 11.56 -13.85 2.47
N ILE A 202 10.35 -14.27 2.07
CA ILE A 202 10.13 -15.49 1.29
C ILE A 202 10.89 -15.42 -0.05
N SER A 203 10.77 -14.29 -0.76
CA SER A 203 11.46 -14.08 -2.05
C SER A 203 12.98 -14.12 -1.91
N LEU A 204 13.54 -13.56 -0.82
CA LEU A 204 14.97 -13.61 -0.54
C LEU A 204 15.47 -15.04 -0.28
N ILE A 205 14.67 -15.85 0.42
CA ILE A 205 14.97 -17.28 0.62
C ILE A 205 14.96 -18.01 -0.72
N VAL A 206 13.94 -17.80 -1.55
CA VAL A 206 13.86 -18.40 -2.90
C VAL A 206 15.06 -17.98 -3.75
N PHE A 207 15.42 -16.69 -3.78
CA PHE A 207 16.58 -16.20 -4.52
C PHE A 207 17.90 -16.80 -4.01
N TYR A 208 18.04 -17.03 -2.71
CA TYR A 208 19.19 -17.75 -2.17
C TYR A 208 19.25 -19.20 -2.66
N LEU A 209 18.13 -19.93 -2.56
CA LEU A 209 18.03 -21.33 -2.98
C LEU A 209 18.29 -21.52 -4.48
N LEU A 210 17.88 -20.54 -5.30
CA LEU A 210 18.14 -20.52 -6.74
C LEU A 210 19.54 -20.02 -7.13
N GLY A 211 20.39 -19.65 -6.16
CA GLY A 211 21.72 -19.09 -6.42
C GLY A 211 21.70 -17.69 -7.04
N LEU A 212 20.57 -16.99 -7.00
CA LEU A 212 20.38 -15.63 -7.54
C LEU A 212 20.83 -14.55 -6.56
N ALA A 213 20.98 -14.87 -5.27
CA ALA A 213 21.39 -13.93 -4.23
C ALA A 213 22.50 -14.49 -3.32
N ARG A 214 23.40 -13.62 -2.85
CA ARG A 214 24.47 -13.98 -1.92
C ARG A 214 23.89 -14.24 -0.52
N SER A 215 24.35 -15.31 0.15
CA SER A 215 23.91 -15.68 1.50
C SER A 215 23.97 -14.53 2.50
N LYS A 216 25.09 -13.78 2.54
CA LYS A 216 25.27 -12.63 3.43
C LYS A 216 24.19 -11.56 3.24
N THR A 217 23.82 -11.26 2.00
CA THR A 217 22.80 -10.26 1.67
C THR A 217 21.43 -10.73 2.14
N VAL A 218 21.09 -11.99 1.86
CA VAL A 218 19.81 -12.59 2.25
C VAL A 218 19.68 -12.65 3.78
N ILE A 219 20.70 -13.13 4.48
CA ILE A 219 20.72 -13.15 5.95
C ILE A 219 20.58 -11.74 6.52
N GLY A 220 21.32 -10.76 5.99
CA GLY A 220 21.27 -9.38 6.45
C GLY A 220 19.89 -8.75 6.31
N LEU A 221 19.26 -8.88 5.13
CA LEU A 221 17.91 -8.36 4.89
C LEU A 221 16.86 -9.08 5.73
N SER A 222 16.94 -10.40 5.87
CA SER A 222 16.03 -11.17 6.71
C SER A 222 16.11 -10.76 8.18
N ILE A 223 17.33 -10.57 8.72
CA ILE A 223 17.53 -10.08 10.09
C ILE A 223 16.90 -8.70 10.27
N ILE A 224 17.06 -7.80 9.28
CA ILE A 224 16.47 -6.46 9.31
C ILE A 224 14.93 -6.53 9.34
N CYS A 225 14.31 -7.37 8.51
CA CYS A 225 12.85 -7.57 8.52
C CYS A 225 12.37 -8.10 9.89
N LEU A 226 13.06 -9.10 10.45
CA LEU A 226 12.73 -9.67 11.76
C LEU A 226 12.88 -8.64 12.89
N LEU A 227 13.93 -7.81 12.84
CA LEU A 227 14.15 -6.74 13.81
C LEU A 227 13.06 -5.67 13.71
N ALA A 228 12.68 -5.27 12.50
CA ALA A 228 11.58 -4.32 12.28
C ALA A 228 10.25 -4.87 12.84
N LEU A 229 9.97 -6.16 12.63
CA LEU A 229 8.78 -6.81 13.19
C LEU A 229 8.81 -6.85 14.73
N ALA A 230 9.95 -7.20 15.34
CA ALA A 230 10.10 -7.22 16.79
C ALA A 230 9.90 -5.83 17.41
N LEU A 231 10.45 -4.79 16.79
CA LEU A 231 10.28 -3.40 17.24
C LEU A 231 8.87 -2.86 17.01
N HIS A 232 8.20 -3.27 15.93
CA HIS A 232 6.79 -3.00 15.74
C HIS A 232 5.94 -3.58 16.89
N GLN A 233 6.15 -4.86 17.24
CA GLN A 233 5.45 -5.50 18.36
C GLN A 233 5.72 -4.81 19.70
N LEU A 234 6.95 -4.36 19.94
CA LEU A 234 7.29 -3.57 21.12
C LEU A 234 6.55 -2.21 21.11
N SER A 235 6.56 -1.52 19.97
CA SER A 235 5.88 -0.22 19.81
C SER A 235 4.37 -0.36 20.05
N TYR A 236 3.76 -1.43 19.52
CA TYR A 236 2.34 -1.73 19.73
C TYR A 236 2.00 -1.93 21.21
N LYS A 237 2.82 -2.70 21.94
CA LYS A 237 2.64 -2.90 23.39
C LYS A 237 2.74 -1.59 24.18
N LEU A 238 3.70 -0.74 23.81
CA LEU A 238 3.84 0.57 24.45
C LEU A 238 2.60 1.44 24.18
N PHE A 239 2.12 1.50 22.93
CA PHE A 239 0.92 2.26 22.61
C PHE A 239 -0.34 1.76 23.34
N GLU A 240 -0.46 0.44 23.57
CA GLU A 240 -1.52 -0.16 24.38
C GLU A 240 -1.40 0.23 25.87
N GLU A 241 -0.19 0.17 26.44
CA GLU A 241 0.10 0.56 27.82
C GLU A 241 -0.24 2.03 28.10
N TYR A 242 0.08 2.93 27.17
CA TYR A 242 -0.20 4.37 27.30
C TYR A 242 -1.62 4.76 26.85
N SER A 243 -2.51 3.80 26.55
CA SER A 243 -3.88 4.05 26.09
C SER A 243 -3.97 5.02 24.89
N ILE A 244 -2.95 5.01 24.02
CA ILE A 244 -2.89 5.87 22.83
C ILE A 244 -3.81 5.30 21.74
N PHE A 245 -3.99 3.98 21.71
CA PHE A 245 -5.00 3.35 20.88
C PHE A 245 -6.38 3.43 21.53
N MET A 246 -7.44 3.53 20.70
CA MET A 246 -8.81 3.30 21.19
C MET A 246 -8.82 2.02 22.01
N SER A 247 -9.31 2.12 23.26
CA SER A 247 -9.58 0.95 24.09
C SER A 247 -10.35 -0.04 23.25
N ARG A 248 -9.79 -1.26 23.07
CA ARG A 248 -10.38 -2.29 22.21
C ARG A 248 -11.89 -2.31 22.46
N PRO A 249 -12.74 -2.22 21.42
CA PRO A 249 -14.14 -2.60 21.60
C PRO A 249 -14.11 -3.99 22.23
N GLN A 250 -14.74 -4.18 23.39
CA GLN A 250 -14.68 -5.44 24.13
C GLN A 250 -15.12 -6.66 23.27
N SER A 251 -15.79 -6.41 22.15
CA SER A 251 -16.19 -7.39 21.13
C SER A 251 -15.06 -7.91 20.23
N TYR A 252 -13.89 -7.28 20.13
CA TYR A 252 -12.77 -7.74 19.29
C TYR A 252 -11.74 -8.62 20.03
N VAL A 253 -11.88 -8.79 21.36
CA VAL A 253 -10.93 -9.59 22.17
C VAL A 253 -10.99 -11.09 21.84
N SER A 254 -12.04 -11.58 21.16
CA SER A 254 -12.13 -12.97 20.69
C SER A 254 -11.52 -13.21 19.31
N ALA A 255 -11.21 -12.17 18.53
CA ALA A 255 -10.59 -12.28 17.21
C ALA A 255 -9.07 -12.03 17.29
N SER A 256 -8.38 -12.71 18.21
CA SER A 256 -6.93 -12.87 18.07
C SER A 256 -6.70 -13.72 16.83
N ILE A 257 -6.42 -13.08 15.70
CA ILE A 257 -5.93 -13.76 14.50
C ILE A 257 -4.55 -14.33 14.86
N THR A 258 -4.55 -15.52 15.44
CA THR A 258 -3.34 -16.30 15.66
C THR A 258 -2.84 -16.76 14.30
N LEU A 259 -1.52 -16.98 14.17
CA LEU A 259 -0.96 -17.61 12.97
C LEU A 259 -1.72 -18.90 12.60
N GLY A 260 -2.20 -19.64 13.61
CA GLY A 260 -3.06 -20.81 13.43
C GLY A 260 -4.40 -20.50 12.74
N HIS A 261 -5.03 -19.37 13.06
CA HIS A 261 -6.27 -18.95 12.40
C HIS A 261 -6.04 -18.55 10.94
N MET A 262 -4.97 -17.79 10.63
CA MET A 262 -4.63 -17.44 9.24
C MET A 262 -4.28 -18.67 8.41
N VAL A 263 -3.51 -19.61 8.97
CA VAL A 263 -3.19 -20.87 8.30
C VAL A 263 -4.45 -21.71 8.09
N SER A 264 -5.35 -21.76 9.07
CA SER A 264 -6.62 -22.48 8.96
C SER A 264 -7.53 -21.88 7.88
N GLU A 265 -7.65 -20.55 7.80
CA GLU A 265 -8.44 -19.91 6.75
C GLU A 265 -7.81 -20.07 5.36
N LEU A 266 -6.49 -19.97 5.25
CA LEU A 266 -5.78 -20.20 3.99
C LEU A 266 -5.98 -21.66 3.51
N LEU A 267 -5.87 -22.64 4.41
CA LEU A 267 -6.12 -24.04 4.10
C LEU A 267 -7.59 -24.29 3.74
N GLY A 268 -8.54 -23.63 4.43
CA GLY A 268 -9.96 -23.68 4.11
C GLY A 268 -10.27 -23.09 2.73
N PHE A 269 -9.67 -21.96 2.39
CA PHE A 269 -9.78 -21.33 1.07
C PHE A 269 -9.19 -22.21 -0.03
N LEU A 270 -8.00 -22.78 0.18
CA LEU A 270 -7.37 -23.70 -0.79
C LEU A 270 -8.18 -24.99 -0.97
N ALA A 271 -8.77 -25.52 0.10
CA ALA A 271 -9.65 -26.69 0.03
C ALA A 271 -10.96 -26.38 -0.70
N GLY A 272 -11.56 -25.20 -0.45
CA GLY A 272 -12.77 -24.74 -1.13
C GLY A 272 -12.56 -24.44 -2.61
N ALA A 273 -11.48 -23.73 -2.94
CA ALA A 273 -11.08 -23.47 -4.33
C ALA A 273 -10.87 -24.79 -5.10
N GLY A 274 -10.26 -25.81 -4.47
CA GLY A 274 -10.13 -27.14 -5.06
C GLY A 274 -11.46 -27.80 -5.44
N GLN A 275 -12.53 -27.59 -4.67
CA GLN A 275 -13.86 -28.10 -4.99
C GLN A 275 -14.52 -27.33 -6.14
N GLU A 276 -14.37 -26.00 -6.17
CA GLU A 276 -14.91 -25.14 -7.22
C GLU A 276 -14.23 -25.41 -8.58
N TYR A 277 -12.91 -25.59 -8.60
CA TYR A 277 -12.17 -25.95 -9.82
C TYR A 277 -12.46 -27.38 -10.30
N CYS A 278 -12.73 -28.34 -9.40
CA CYS A 278 -13.21 -29.68 -9.79
C CYS A 278 -14.61 -29.65 -10.42
N SER A 279 -15.49 -28.76 -9.95
CA SER A 279 -16.82 -28.54 -10.52
C SER A 279 -16.74 -27.92 -11.92
N ILE A 280 -15.85 -26.94 -12.12
CA ILE A 280 -15.64 -26.33 -13.44
C ILE A 280 -15.00 -27.34 -14.41
N ALA A 281 -14.04 -28.14 -13.97
CA ALA A 281 -13.41 -29.16 -14.81
C ALA A 281 -14.40 -30.27 -15.23
N THR A 282 -15.33 -30.67 -14.36
CA THR A 282 -16.38 -31.64 -14.73
C THR A 282 -17.42 -31.07 -15.69
N HIS A 283 -17.72 -29.76 -15.62
CA HIS A 283 -18.58 -29.11 -16.60
C HIS A 283 -17.89 -28.89 -17.96
N VAL A 284 -16.59 -28.62 -17.99
CA VAL A 284 -15.83 -28.45 -19.23
C VAL A 284 -15.57 -29.78 -19.95
N LEU A 285 -15.47 -30.89 -19.21
CA LEU A 285 -15.31 -32.24 -19.77
C LEU A 285 -16.63 -32.90 -20.20
N ALA A 286 -17.77 -32.25 -19.96
CA ALA A 286 -19.10 -32.71 -20.37
C ALA A 286 -19.59 -32.07 -21.70
N PHE A 287 -18.75 -31.27 -22.35
CA PHE A 287 -18.93 -30.73 -23.71
C PHE A 287 -17.88 -31.32 -24.65
#